data_AF-A0A101UYG1-F1
#
_entry.id   AF-A0A101UYG1-F1
#
_cell.length_a   1.000
_cell.length_b   1.000
_cell.length_c   1.000
_cell.angle_alpha   90.00
_cell.angle_beta   90.00
_cell.angle_gamma   90.00
#
_symmetry.space_group_name_H-M   'P 1'
#
loop_
_entity.id
_entity.type
_entity.pdbx_description
1 polymer ?
#
loop_
_entity_poly.entity_id
_entity_poly.type
_entity_poly.pdbx_seq_one_letter_code
_entity_poly.pdbx_strand_id
1 'polypeptide(L)'
;MKYLTTVAVVFLSLACATAPAHADASVKDGKVGLSVKGKGLSVKQAGGWMDGHGTGVRARLYTVYKGQRADITRWKEATPVTAGTTQFSNVDWNLNGRSFRNGTWLCIEFNKVDGTPCAKIHR
;
A
#
# COMPACT_ATOMS: atom_id res chain seq x y z
N MET A 1 -23.47 -6.92 55.28
CA MET A 1 -22.33 -7.11 54.35
C MET A 1 -22.44 -6.02 53.29
N LYS A 2 -21.53 -5.04 53.31
CA LYS A 2 -21.54 -3.89 52.38
C LYS A 2 -20.44 -4.13 51.34
N TYR A 3 -20.84 -4.30 50.08
CA TYR A 3 -19.91 -4.48 48.97
C TYR A 3 -19.29 -3.12 48.60
N LEU A 4 -17.95 -3.04 48.70
CA LEU A 4 -17.15 -1.92 48.20
C LEU A 4 -16.91 -2.14 46.71
N THR A 5 -17.60 -1.38 45.88
CA THR A 5 -17.41 -1.37 44.42
C THR A 5 -16.22 -0.47 44.09
N THR A 6 -15.06 -1.07 43.88
CA THR A 6 -13.84 -0.38 43.45
C THR A 6 -13.96 -0.02 41.96
N VAL A 7 -14.15 1.27 41.65
CA VAL A 7 -14.11 1.76 40.26
C VAL A 7 -12.66 2.08 39.91
N ALA A 8 -12.02 1.22 39.14
CA ALA A 8 -10.68 1.46 38.60
C ALA A 8 -10.79 2.46 37.42
N VAL A 9 -10.36 3.69 37.64
CA VAL A 9 -10.20 4.70 36.58
C VAL A 9 -8.89 4.41 35.86
N VAL A 10 -8.97 3.81 34.67
CA VAL A 10 -7.82 3.62 33.79
C VAL A 10 -7.60 4.93 33.03
N PHE A 11 -6.53 5.64 33.40
CA PHE A 11 -6.05 6.80 32.66
C PHE A 11 -5.59 6.37 31.26
N LEU A 12 -6.33 6.84 30.24
CA LEU A 12 -6.03 6.66 28.83
C LEU A 12 -4.84 7.56 28.45
N SER A 13 -3.62 7.03 28.48
CA SER A 13 -2.46 7.71 27.94
C SER A 13 -2.54 7.72 26.41
N LEU A 14 -3.03 8.83 25.84
CA LEU A 14 -2.85 9.16 24.44
C LEU A 14 -1.34 9.29 24.16
N ALA A 15 -0.71 8.17 23.77
CA ALA A 15 0.52 8.23 23.03
C ALA A 15 0.20 8.92 21.70
N CYS A 16 0.61 10.19 21.55
CA CYS A 16 0.75 10.84 20.25
C CYS A 16 1.74 10.02 19.42
N ALA A 17 1.24 8.97 18.76
CA ALA A 17 1.93 8.38 17.63
C ALA A 17 1.99 9.47 16.56
N THR A 18 3.14 10.10 16.41
CA THR A 18 3.49 10.82 15.19
C THR A 18 3.57 9.78 14.08
N ALA A 19 2.40 9.41 13.56
CA ALA A 19 2.25 8.71 12.30
C ALA A 19 3.12 9.48 11.29
N PRO A 20 4.15 8.86 10.66
CA PRO A 20 4.94 9.54 9.66
C PRO A 20 4.03 10.31 8.67
N ALA A 21 4.46 11.45 8.14
CA ALA A 21 3.77 12.04 6.99
C ALA A 21 3.83 11.02 5.83
N HIS A 22 2.76 10.27 5.57
CA HIS A 22 2.91 8.94 5.00
C HIS A 22 2.88 8.91 3.47
N ALA A 23 4.07 8.80 2.85
CA ALA A 23 4.21 8.08 1.58
C ALA A 23 4.20 6.57 1.78
N ASP A 24 4.31 6.08 3.02
CA ASP A 24 4.16 4.67 3.37
C ASP A 24 2.67 4.28 3.40
N ALA A 25 2.27 3.28 2.63
CA ALA A 25 0.89 2.80 2.64
C ALA A 25 0.83 1.32 2.28
N SER A 26 -0.16 0.61 2.80
CA SER A 26 -0.53 -0.72 2.35
C SER A 26 -2.04 -0.76 2.17
N VAL A 27 -2.51 -1.02 0.95
CA VAL A 27 -3.93 -0.97 0.59
C VAL A 27 -4.27 -2.22 -0.22
N LYS A 28 -5.41 -2.85 0.08
CA LYS A 28 -5.91 -4.02 -0.64
C LYS A 28 -7.27 -3.69 -1.26
N ASP A 29 -7.47 -4.11 -2.50
CA ASP A 29 -8.74 -4.05 -3.23
C ASP A 29 -8.96 -5.40 -3.91
N GLY A 30 -9.99 -6.12 -3.47
CA GLY A 30 -10.24 -7.49 -3.90
C GLY A 30 -9.03 -8.40 -3.67
N LYS A 31 -8.47 -8.94 -4.76
CA LYS A 31 -7.31 -9.85 -4.74
C LYS A 31 -5.97 -9.13 -4.89
N VAL A 32 -5.97 -7.81 -5.04
CA VAL A 32 -4.77 -7.02 -5.34
C VAL A 32 -4.39 -6.19 -4.13
N GLY A 33 -3.12 -6.21 -3.75
CA GLY A 33 -2.52 -5.33 -2.76
C GLY A 33 -1.52 -4.37 -3.39
N LEU A 34 -1.45 -3.16 -2.86
CA LEU A 34 -0.43 -2.14 -3.10
C LEU A 34 0.34 -1.93 -1.80
N SER A 35 1.67 -1.96 -1.86
CA SER A 35 2.55 -1.44 -0.81
C SER A 35 3.38 -0.29 -1.35
N VAL A 36 3.41 0.81 -0.63
CA VAL A 36 4.23 1.98 -0.90
C VAL A 36 5.12 2.19 0.31
N LYS A 37 6.40 2.47 0.07
CA LYS A 37 7.38 2.84 1.09
C LYS A 37 8.04 4.15 0.74
N GLY A 38 8.01 5.13 1.63
CA GLY A 38 8.49 6.48 1.41
C GLY A 38 8.31 7.39 2.62
N LYS A 39 8.75 8.65 2.49
CA LYS A 39 8.56 9.67 3.53
C LYS A 39 8.03 10.96 2.92
N GLY A 40 6.96 11.51 3.51
CA GLY A 40 6.28 12.70 3.02
C GLY A 40 5.80 12.51 1.58
N LEU A 41 6.41 13.26 0.66
CA LEU A 41 6.07 13.20 -0.77
C LEU A 41 7.04 12.32 -1.60
N SER A 42 8.03 11.72 -0.96
CA SER A 42 9.08 10.93 -1.63
C SER A 42 8.81 9.44 -1.43
N VAL A 43 8.65 8.71 -2.54
CA VAL A 43 8.48 7.25 -2.52
C VAL A 43 9.80 6.58 -2.91
N LYS A 44 10.29 5.73 -2.02
CA LYS A 44 11.51 4.93 -2.22
C LYS A 44 11.21 3.64 -2.96
N GLN A 45 10.17 2.93 -2.55
CA GLN A 45 9.76 1.68 -3.16
C GLN A 45 8.25 1.66 -3.28
N ALA A 46 7.75 1.01 -4.32
CA ALA A 46 6.35 0.69 -4.42
C ALA A 46 6.23 -0.66 -5.13
N GLY A 47 5.24 -1.43 -4.75
CA GLY A 47 5.04 -2.77 -5.23
C GLY A 47 3.64 -3.24 -4.90
N GLY A 48 3.37 -4.48 -5.19
CA GLY A 48 2.07 -5.04 -4.89
C GLY A 48 2.04 -6.52 -5.18
N TRP A 49 0.98 -7.14 -4.72
CA TRP A 49 0.77 -8.56 -4.88
C TRP A 49 -0.64 -8.83 -5.37
N MET A 50 -0.81 -9.96 -6.02
CA MET A 50 -2.09 -10.50 -6.41
C MET A 50 -2.22 -11.90 -5.83
N ASP A 51 -3.36 -12.23 -5.23
CA ASP A 51 -3.61 -13.56 -4.68
C ASP A 51 -3.58 -14.63 -5.81
N GLY A 52 -2.90 -15.75 -5.53
CA GLY A 52 -2.72 -16.89 -6.45
C GLY A 52 -1.42 -16.87 -7.27
N HIS A 53 -1.08 -18.01 -7.86
CA HIS A 53 -0.06 -18.11 -8.92
C HIS A 53 -0.72 -17.97 -10.28
N GLY A 54 -0.05 -17.30 -11.21
CA GLY A 54 -0.49 -17.25 -12.60
C GLY A 54 0.69 -17.10 -13.55
N THR A 55 0.63 -17.78 -14.69
CA THR A 55 1.58 -17.60 -15.78
C THR A 55 1.31 -16.27 -16.50
N GLY A 56 2.37 -15.51 -16.78
CA GLY A 56 2.28 -14.22 -17.47
C GLY A 56 1.51 -13.15 -16.68
N VAL A 57 1.53 -13.23 -15.35
CA VAL A 57 1.01 -12.17 -14.48
C VAL A 57 1.99 -10.99 -14.55
N ARG A 58 1.47 -9.83 -14.92
CA ARG A 58 2.21 -8.58 -15.04
C ARG A 58 1.50 -7.49 -14.26
N ALA A 59 2.29 -6.55 -13.75
CA ALA A 59 1.75 -5.36 -13.13
C ALA A 59 2.48 -4.10 -13.59
N ARG A 60 1.85 -2.95 -13.41
CA ARG A 60 2.46 -1.62 -13.58
C ARG A 60 1.96 -0.66 -12.52
N LEU A 61 2.77 0.34 -12.21
CA LEU A 61 2.39 1.49 -11.41
C LEU A 61 1.97 2.65 -12.32
N TYR A 62 0.94 3.37 -11.88
CA TYR A 62 0.51 4.61 -12.48
C TYR A 62 0.07 5.60 -11.40
N THR A 63 -0.01 6.88 -11.74
CA THR A 63 -0.56 7.90 -10.86
C THR A 63 -1.82 8.52 -11.42
N VAL A 64 -2.64 9.04 -10.50
CA VAL A 64 -3.74 9.95 -10.82
C VAL A 64 -3.54 11.24 -10.03
N TYR A 65 -3.45 12.37 -10.73
CA TYR A 65 -3.38 13.69 -10.13
C TYR A 65 -4.37 14.62 -10.81
N LYS A 66 -5.31 15.19 -10.04
CA LYS A 66 -6.39 16.05 -10.56
C LYS A 66 -7.15 15.41 -11.75
N GLY A 67 -7.46 14.12 -11.64
CA GLY A 67 -8.16 13.36 -12.67
C GLY A 67 -7.30 12.91 -13.86
N GLN A 68 -6.03 13.33 -13.94
CA GLN A 68 -5.14 12.92 -15.03
C GLN A 68 -4.31 11.71 -14.63
N ARG A 69 -4.36 10.67 -15.47
CA ARG A 69 -3.56 9.44 -15.32
C ARG A 69 -2.20 9.59 -16.01
N ALA A 70 -1.14 9.10 -15.36
CA ALA A 70 0.18 8.95 -15.97
C ALA A 70 0.82 7.62 -15.55
N ASP A 71 1.29 6.83 -16.51
CA ASP A 71 2.02 5.59 -16.21
C ASP A 71 3.44 5.93 -15.70
N ILE A 72 3.85 5.27 -14.62
CA ILE A 72 5.14 5.49 -13.96
C ILE A 72 6.14 4.42 -14.34
N THR A 73 5.66 3.19 -14.49
CA THR A 73 6.46 2.04 -14.89
C THR A 73 5.86 1.39 -16.12
N ARG A 74 6.70 0.69 -16.88
CA ARG A 74 6.21 -0.29 -17.86
C ARG A 74 5.67 -1.52 -17.12
N TRP A 75 4.93 -2.36 -17.85
CA TRP A 75 4.52 -3.68 -17.38
C TRP A 75 5.74 -4.52 -17.00
N LYS A 76 5.76 -5.01 -15.76
CA LYS A 76 6.78 -5.89 -15.20
C LYS A 76 6.16 -7.25 -14.89
N GLU A 77 6.86 -8.33 -15.22
CA GLU A 77 6.46 -9.68 -14.81
C GLU A 77 6.47 -9.81 -13.29
N ALA A 78 5.43 -10.45 -12.75
CA ALA A 78 5.32 -10.74 -11.34
C ALA A 78 6.05 -12.05 -11.01
N THR A 79 6.71 -12.05 -9.85
CA THR A 79 7.37 -13.24 -9.31
C THR A 79 6.33 -14.05 -8.52
N PRO A 80 6.10 -15.33 -8.84
CA PRO A 80 5.28 -16.19 -7.98
C PRO A 80 6.00 -16.44 -6.66
N VAL A 81 5.28 -16.29 -5.56
CA VAL A 81 5.76 -16.49 -4.20
C VAL A 81 4.78 -17.40 -3.47
N THR A 82 5.31 -18.28 -2.63
CA THR A 82 4.52 -19.12 -1.72
C THR A 82 4.99 -18.84 -0.30
N ALA A 83 4.07 -18.41 0.57
CA ALA A 83 4.32 -18.19 1.99
C ALA A 83 3.35 -19.06 2.81
N GLY A 84 3.88 -20.10 3.44
CA GLY A 84 3.05 -21.15 4.06
C GLY A 84 2.20 -21.84 3.01
N THR A 85 0.88 -21.82 3.20
CA THR A 85 -0.12 -22.35 2.24
C THR A 85 -0.65 -21.29 1.27
N THR A 86 -0.23 -20.03 1.41
CA THR A 86 -0.72 -18.92 0.58
C THR A 86 0.19 -18.70 -0.62
N GLN A 87 -0.41 -18.60 -1.80
CA GLN A 87 0.27 -18.28 -3.05
C GLN A 87 -0.09 -16.88 -3.50
N PHE A 88 0.88 -16.13 -4.02
CA PHE A 88 0.66 -14.81 -4.59
C PHE A 88 1.70 -14.48 -5.67
N SER A 89 1.33 -13.60 -6.59
CA SER A 89 2.23 -13.02 -7.58
C SER A 89 2.64 -11.63 -7.14
N ASN A 90 3.94 -11.42 -6.88
CA ASN A 90 4.48 -10.18 -6.33
C ASN A 90 5.29 -9.37 -7.34
N VAL A 91 5.20 -8.05 -7.25
CA VAL A 91 6.07 -7.10 -7.95
C VAL A 91 6.56 -6.04 -6.98
N ASP A 92 7.79 -5.60 -7.20
CA ASP A 92 8.37 -4.46 -6.48
C ASP A 92 9.17 -3.60 -7.45
N TRP A 93 9.11 -2.29 -7.27
CA TRP A 93 9.91 -1.31 -7.97
C TRP A 93 10.62 -0.42 -6.96
N ASN A 94 11.93 -0.30 -7.15
CA ASN A 94 12.69 0.78 -6.54
C ASN A 94 12.46 2.06 -7.34
N LEU A 95 11.88 3.07 -6.68
CA LEU A 95 11.60 4.39 -7.23
C LEU A 95 12.66 5.43 -6.84
N ASN A 96 13.73 5.03 -6.14
CA ASN A 96 14.88 5.87 -5.80
C ASN A 96 14.51 7.20 -5.13
N GLY A 97 13.46 7.21 -4.31
CA GLY A 97 13.01 8.43 -3.62
C GLY A 97 12.29 9.42 -4.53
N ARG A 98 11.70 8.96 -5.65
CA ARG A 98 10.92 9.79 -6.57
C ARG A 98 9.90 10.62 -5.81
N SER A 99 9.89 11.92 -6.09
CA SER A 99 8.98 12.88 -5.46
C SER A 99 7.66 12.98 -6.23
N PHE A 100 6.57 13.15 -5.50
CA PHE A 100 5.21 13.26 -6.03
C PHE A 100 4.55 14.56 -5.56
N ARG A 101 3.55 15.03 -6.30
CA ARG A 101 2.77 16.19 -5.87
C ARG A 101 1.87 15.81 -4.70
N ASN A 102 1.65 16.72 -3.76
CA ASN A 102 0.70 16.51 -2.67
C ASN A 102 -0.70 16.20 -3.22
N GLY A 103 -1.32 15.13 -2.72
CA GLY A 103 -2.62 14.63 -3.16
C GLY A 103 -2.59 13.77 -4.42
N THR A 104 -1.41 13.33 -4.88
CA THR A 104 -1.29 12.34 -5.97
C THR A 104 -1.72 10.98 -5.47
N TRP A 105 -2.54 10.26 -6.24
CA TRP A 105 -2.81 8.85 -6.00
C TRP A 105 -1.80 8.01 -6.75
N LEU A 106 -1.09 7.12 -6.05
CA LEU A 106 -0.25 6.09 -6.64
C LEU A 106 -1.04 4.78 -6.62
N CYS A 107 -1.21 4.17 -7.79
CA CYS A 107 -2.05 3.00 -7.99
C CYS A 107 -1.23 1.89 -8.66
N ILE A 108 -1.68 0.66 -8.47
CA ILE A 108 -1.17 -0.52 -9.18
C ILE A 108 -2.29 -1.19 -9.97
N GLU A 109 -1.91 -1.77 -11.10
CA GLU A 109 -2.79 -2.53 -11.99
C GLU A 109 -2.11 -3.86 -12.32
N PHE A 110 -2.85 -4.96 -12.22
CA PHE A 110 -2.44 -6.29 -12.68
C PHE A 110 -3.23 -6.66 -13.94
N ASN A 111 -2.60 -7.39 -14.87
CA ASN A 111 -3.23 -7.76 -16.15
C ASN A 111 -4.20 -8.96 -16.09
N LYS A 112 -4.40 -9.58 -14.92
CA LYS A 112 -5.19 -10.82 -14.76
C LYS A 112 -6.43 -10.68 -13.88
N VAL A 113 -6.57 -9.60 -13.12
CA VAL A 113 -7.68 -9.40 -12.20
C VAL A 113 -8.09 -7.94 -12.20
N ASP A 114 -9.38 -7.73 -11.95
CA ASP A 114 -9.91 -6.41 -11.66
C ASP A 114 -9.62 -6.03 -10.21
N GLY A 115 -9.23 -4.78 -10.00
CA GLY A 115 -8.78 -4.26 -8.71
C GLY A 115 -7.59 -3.33 -8.90
N THR A 116 -7.75 -2.09 -8.48
CA THR A 116 -6.70 -1.08 -8.63
C THR A 116 -6.53 -0.32 -7.32
N PRO A 117 -5.96 -0.97 -6.29
CA PRO A 117 -5.73 -0.29 -5.02
C PRO A 117 -4.82 0.92 -5.25
N CYS A 118 -5.20 2.04 -4.64
CA CYS A 118 -4.51 3.31 -4.75
C CYS A 118 -4.19 3.85 -3.36
N ALA A 119 -3.01 4.42 -3.20
CA ALA A 119 -2.60 5.15 -2.01
C ALA A 119 -2.44 6.63 -2.33
N LYS A 120 -3.04 7.50 -1.52
CA LYS A 120 -2.87 8.95 -1.66
C LYS A 120 -1.55 9.36 -1.02
N ILE A 121 -0.67 9.97 -1.80
CA ILE A 121 0.58 10.57 -1.30
C ILE A 121 0.28 11.99 -0.84
N HIS A 122 0.54 12.26 0.43
CA HIS A 122 0.40 13.61 0.99
C HIS A 122 1.43 13.87 2.10
N ARG A 123 1.60 15.16 2.46
CA ARG A 123 2.36 15.55 3.65
C ARG A 123 1.55 15.37 4.92
#